data_AF-A0A6A3IXG3-F1
#
_entry.id   AF-A0A6A3IXG3-F1
#
_cell.length_a   1.000
_cell.length_b   1.000
_cell.length_c   1.000
_cell.angle_alpha   90.00
_cell.angle_beta   90.00
_cell.angle_gamma   90.00
#
_symmetry.space_group_name_H-M   'P 1'
#
loop_
_entity.id
_entity.type
_entity.pdbx_description
1 polymer ?
#
loop_
_entity_poly.entity_id
_entity_poly.type
_entity_poly.pdbx_seq_one_letter_code
_entity_poly.pdbx_strand_id
1 'polypeptide(L)'
;MEDVIHVDEKLFYMTTVKRRNVLLPDEAVPTRRVRSKRHIPKVMVLAAVARPRTDPRTGAFFDGKIGLWAFLTHEPAQRSSRNRPAGTLVPNEQSVNKSTYREMLVERVLPAIRTKWPGATSGERIVIQQDNAPPHISSDDAALRAAVTASGCNGDLRFQPPNSPDLNVLDLAIFNAIQARQQLDTASTLDELVANVMRAYEELPASTLNAAILTLQCSMYSCVAAGGNNDFKPRHMAKAKMEREGQLPRRIQCSPATASFVRNQARFGGSHHVKPNESYI
;
A
#
# COMPACT_ATOMS: atom_id res chain seq x y z
N MET A 1 -5.40 3.54 -14.88
CA MET A 1 -5.39 3.50 -13.40
C MET A 1 -6.80 3.59 -12.82
N GLU A 2 -7.82 3.21 -13.60
CA GLU A 2 -9.15 2.83 -13.07
C GLU A 2 -9.20 1.29 -12.89
N ASP A 3 -8.26 0.59 -13.51
CA ASP A 3 -8.08 -0.85 -13.62
C ASP A 3 -6.97 -1.39 -12.70
N VAL A 4 -6.37 -0.54 -11.86
CA VAL A 4 -5.20 -0.90 -11.04
C VAL A 4 -5.56 -0.93 -9.56
N ILE A 5 -5.17 -2.02 -8.90
CA ILE A 5 -5.14 -2.22 -7.46
C ILE A 5 -3.66 -2.22 -7.06
N HIS A 6 -3.31 -1.41 -6.08
CA HIS A 6 -1.98 -1.38 -5.48
C HIS A 6 -1.98 -2.24 -4.22
N VAL A 7 -1.03 -3.16 -4.14
CA VAL A 7 -0.75 -4.00 -2.96
C VAL A 7 0.68 -3.79 -2.51
N ASP A 8 0.86 -3.73 -1.21
CA ASP A 8 2.16 -3.52 -0.57
C ASP A 8 2.08 -3.79 0.93
N GLU A 9 3.23 -4.00 1.54
CA GLU A 9 3.38 -4.24 2.97
C GLU A 9 4.03 -3.08 3.71
N LYS A 10 3.65 -2.91 4.98
CA LYS A 10 4.37 -2.01 5.88
C LYS A 10 4.45 -2.53 7.30
N LEU A 11 5.61 -2.27 7.92
CA LEU A 11 5.80 -2.41 9.36
C LEU A 11 5.20 -1.21 10.11
N PHE A 12 4.24 -1.50 10.97
CA PHE A 12 3.73 -0.58 11.98
C PHE A 12 4.37 -0.89 13.33
N TYR A 13 4.82 0.14 14.02
CA TYR A 13 5.47 0.01 15.33
C TYR A 13 4.52 0.48 16.41
N MET A 14 4.48 -0.25 17.53
CA MET A 14 3.69 0.14 18.70
C MET A 14 4.08 1.52 19.20
N THR A 15 5.33 1.92 19.01
CA THR A 15 5.78 3.26 19.33
C THR A 15 7.04 3.69 18.56
N THR A 16 7.25 5.01 18.41
CA THR A 16 8.48 5.58 17.85
C THR A 16 9.55 5.82 18.92
N VAL A 17 10.84 5.73 18.55
CA VAL A 17 11.97 5.96 19.48
C VAL A 17 12.03 7.42 19.94
N LYS A 18 11.79 8.36 19.02
CA LYS A 18 11.73 9.80 19.29
C LYS A 18 10.32 10.27 18.96
N ARG A 19 9.62 10.85 19.93
CA ARG A 19 8.31 11.48 19.75
C ARG A 19 8.42 12.93 20.23
N ARG A 20 7.99 13.87 19.39
CA ARG A 20 7.84 15.27 19.80
C ARG A 20 6.48 15.40 20.47
N ASN A 21 6.47 15.99 21.67
CA ASN A 21 5.25 16.32 22.39
C ASN A 21 5.20 17.84 22.53
N VAL A 22 4.01 18.41 22.37
CA VAL A 22 3.73 19.80 22.77
C VAL A 22 3.22 19.72 24.19
N LEU A 23 3.83 20.49 25.09
CA LEU A 23 3.51 20.50 26.51
C LEU A 23 3.07 21.92 26.90
N LEU A 24 2.15 22.02 27.86
CA LEU A 24 1.88 23.30 28.51
C LEU A 24 3.07 23.72 29.40
N PRO A 25 3.24 25.02 29.72
CA PRO A 25 4.39 25.49 30.50
C PRO A 25 4.62 24.75 31.82
N ASP A 26 3.54 24.35 32.48
CA ASP A 26 3.56 23.68 33.79
C ASP A 26 3.38 22.15 33.70
N GLU A 27 3.31 21.59 32.48
CA GLU A 27 3.10 20.17 32.28
C GLU A 27 4.41 19.39 32.36
N ALA A 28 4.45 18.40 33.25
CA ALA A 28 5.61 17.52 33.38
C ALA A 28 5.88 16.75 32.08
N VAL A 29 7.16 16.68 31.70
CA VAL A 29 7.58 15.94 30.51
C VAL A 29 7.17 14.47 30.63
N PRO A 30 6.35 13.94 29.71
CA PRO A 30 5.86 12.57 29.79
C PRO A 30 7.04 11.61 29.64
N THR A 31 7.25 10.78 30.67
CA THR A 31 8.31 9.78 30.67
C THR A 31 7.79 8.46 30.12
N ARG A 32 8.38 7.99 29.01
CA ARG A 32 8.03 6.70 28.40
C ARG A 32 9.14 5.67 28.63
N ARG A 33 8.79 4.53 29.21
CA ARG A 33 9.72 3.43 29.46
C ARG A 33 9.46 2.30 28.47
N VAL A 34 10.50 1.87 27.78
CA VAL A 34 10.51 0.66 26.93
C VAL A 34 11.66 -0.22 27.39
N ARG A 35 11.47 -1.55 27.39
CA ARG A 35 12.53 -2.49 27.82
C ARG A 35 13.76 -2.41 26.93
N SER A 36 13.59 -2.23 25.62
CA SER A 36 14.68 -2.06 24.67
C SER A 36 14.23 -1.21 23.49
N LYS A 37 15.10 -0.30 23.04
CA LYS A 37 14.90 0.45 21.79
C LYS A 37 15.11 -0.41 20.54
N ARG A 38 15.79 -1.56 20.68
CA ARG A 38 16.07 -2.50 19.57
C ARG A 38 14.91 -3.46 19.28
N HIS A 39 14.06 -3.71 20.28
CA HIS A 39 12.97 -4.68 20.21
C HIS A 39 11.63 -4.01 20.52
N ILE A 40 11.27 -3.01 19.72
CA ILE A 40 9.95 -2.40 19.79
C ILE A 40 8.96 -3.33 19.10
N PRO A 41 7.86 -3.74 19.77
CA PRO A 41 6.81 -4.55 19.15
C PRO A 41 6.30 -3.89 17.86
N LYS A 42 6.19 -4.69 16.81
CA LYS A 42 5.80 -4.24 15.48
C LYS A 42 4.94 -5.29 14.81
N VAL A 43 4.24 -4.92 13.75
CA VAL A 43 3.44 -5.84 12.96
C VAL A 43 3.56 -5.47 11.49
N MET A 44 3.75 -6.47 10.63
CA MET A 44 3.70 -6.28 9.20
C MET A 44 2.25 -6.36 8.73
N VAL A 45 1.85 -5.44 7.87
CA VAL A 45 0.48 -5.33 7.36
C VAL A 45 0.51 -5.21 5.85
N LEU A 46 -0.24 -6.07 5.15
CA LEU A 46 -0.55 -5.96 3.73
C LEU A 46 -1.78 -5.07 3.55
N ALA A 47 -1.71 -4.07 2.66
CA ALA A 47 -2.85 -3.27 2.27
C ALA A 47 -3.13 -3.43 0.77
N ALA A 48 -4.40 -3.37 0.39
CA ALA A 48 -4.85 -3.33 -1.00
C ALA A 48 -5.77 -2.12 -1.20
N VAL A 49 -5.38 -1.21 -2.08
CA VAL A 49 -6.14 0.00 -2.40
C VAL A 49 -6.22 0.24 -3.89
N ALA A 50 -7.23 0.99 -4.28
CA ALA A 50 -7.47 1.39 -5.65
C ALA A 50 -8.05 2.79 -5.71
N ARG A 51 -8.27 3.27 -6.92
CA ARG A 51 -8.91 4.55 -7.12
C ARG A 51 -10.40 4.51 -6.71
N PRO A 52 -10.84 5.41 -5.82
CA PRO A 52 -12.27 5.60 -5.54
C PRO A 52 -13.01 6.06 -6.79
N ARG A 53 -14.18 5.47 -7.05
CA ARG A 53 -15.01 5.79 -8.22
C ARG A 53 -16.44 5.33 -8.03
N THR A 54 -17.35 5.96 -8.75
CA THR A 54 -18.72 5.46 -8.90
C THR A 54 -18.76 4.41 -10.01
N ASP A 55 -19.36 3.25 -9.73
CA ASP A 55 -19.63 2.23 -10.73
C ASP A 55 -20.70 2.75 -11.72
N PRO A 56 -20.38 2.86 -13.03
CA PRO A 56 -21.35 3.34 -14.01
C PRO A 56 -22.55 2.41 -14.19
N ARG A 57 -22.43 1.12 -13.85
CA ARG A 57 -23.51 0.13 -14.00
C ARG A 57 -24.48 0.13 -12.84
N THR A 58 -23.96 0.18 -11.62
CA THR A 58 -24.76 0.05 -10.39
C THR A 58 -25.06 1.40 -9.75
N GLY A 59 -24.32 2.46 -10.10
CA GLY A 59 -24.37 3.76 -9.44
C GLY A 59 -23.76 3.76 -8.03
N ALA A 60 -23.27 2.61 -7.54
CA ALA A 60 -22.68 2.49 -6.22
C ALA A 60 -21.32 3.18 -6.16
N PHE A 61 -21.07 3.86 -5.04
CA PHE A 61 -19.77 4.48 -4.79
C PHE A 61 -18.79 3.47 -4.19
N PHE A 62 -17.65 3.29 -4.85
CA PHE A 62 -16.51 2.54 -4.33
C PHE A 62 -15.48 3.53 -3.77
N ASP A 63 -15.14 3.36 -2.50
CA ASP A 63 -14.30 4.28 -1.74
C ASP A 63 -12.78 4.08 -1.94
N GLY A 64 -12.39 3.10 -2.77
CA GLY A 64 -11.00 2.78 -3.07
C GLY A 64 -10.35 1.79 -2.11
N LYS A 65 -11.01 1.36 -1.04
CA LYS A 65 -10.45 0.44 -0.04
C LYS A 65 -10.84 -1.00 -0.36
N ILE A 66 -9.86 -1.86 -0.63
CA ILE A 66 -10.11 -3.31 -0.80
C ILE A 66 -9.95 -4.01 0.54
N GLY A 67 -8.81 -3.85 1.20
CA GLY A 67 -8.61 -4.44 2.51
C GLY A 67 -7.24 -4.17 3.11
N LEU A 68 -7.12 -4.57 4.38
CA LEU A 68 -5.92 -4.47 5.18
C LEU A 68 -5.82 -5.72 6.06
N TRP A 69 -4.67 -6.41 6.01
CA TRP A 69 -4.47 -7.69 6.69
C TRP A 69 -3.11 -7.71 7.39
N ALA A 70 -3.11 -8.07 8.68
CA ALA A 70 -1.89 -8.19 9.45
C ALA A 70 -1.29 -9.60 9.33
N PHE A 71 0.02 -9.69 9.18
CA PHE A 71 0.78 -10.93 9.32
C PHE A 71 0.98 -11.22 10.81
N LEU A 72 -0.05 -11.82 11.41
CA LEU A 72 -0.12 -12.10 12.84
C LEU A 72 -0.69 -13.50 13.07
N THR A 73 -0.01 -14.29 13.90
CA THR A 73 -0.50 -15.60 14.35
C THR A 73 -0.75 -15.58 15.85
N HIS A 74 -1.74 -16.33 16.31
CA HIS A 74 -2.03 -16.47 17.74
C HIS A 74 -1.56 -17.84 18.21
N GLU A 75 -0.53 -17.85 19.05
CA GLU A 75 0.06 -19.09 19.56
C GLU A 75 -0.13 -19.21 21.08
N PRO A 76 -0.35 -20.43 21.60
CA PRO A 76 -0.53 -20.63 23.03
C PRO A 76 0.77 -20.34 23.80
N ALA A 77 0.67 -19.56 24.87
CA ALA A 77 1.78 -19.26 25.75
C ALA A 77 2.37 -20.54 26.37
N GLN A 78 3.64 -20.83 26.08
CA GLN A 78 4.32 -22.03 26.61
C GLN A 78 4.57 -21.98 28.13
N ARG A 79 4.70 -20.78 28.70
CA ARG A 79 4.97 -20.58 30.13
C ARG A 79 3.96 -19.62 30.74
N SER A 80 3.53 -19.95 31.95
CA SER A 80 2.76 -19.05 32.80
C SER A 80 3.62 -17.86 33.24
N SER A 81 3.01 -16.70 33.32
CA SER A 81 3.56 -15.49 33.91
C SER A 81 2.50 -14.83 34.79
N ARG A 82 2.89 -13.84 35.60
CA ARG A 82 1.99 -13.12 36.51
C ARG A 82 0.70 -12.60 35.84
N ASN A 83 0.79 -12.22 34.56
CA ASN A 83 -0.31 -11.61 33.83
C ASN A 83 -0.88 -12.52 32.72
N ARG A 84 -0.38 -13.75 32.58
CA ARG A 84 -0.72 -14.63 31.46
C ARG A 84 -0.50 -16.10 31.83
N PRO A 85 -1.56 -16.88 32.09
CA PRO A 85 -1.47 -18.34 32.24
C PRO A 85 -0.87 -19.02 31.01
N ALA A 86 -0.26 -20.19 31.20
CA ALA A 86 0.11 -21.06 30.08
C ALA A 86 -1.14 -21.44 29.28
N GLY A 87 -1.01 -21.53 27.96
CA GLY A 87 -2.10 -21.83 27.04
C GLY A 87 -2.89 -20.61 26.54
N THR A 88 -2.75 -19.43 27.15
CA THR A 88 -3.36 -18.21 26.60
C THR A 88 -2.80 -17.91 25.21
N LEU A 89 -3.68 -17.70 24.22
CA LEU A 89 -3.29 -17.33 22.87
C LEU A 89 -2.67 -15.92 22.85
N VAL A 90 -1.48 -15.81 22.26
CA VAL A 90 -0.69 -14.58 22.23
C VAL A 90 -0.40 -14.23 20.79
N PRO A 91 -0.61 -12.97 20.38
CA PRO A 91 -0.24 -12.53 19.05
C PRO A 91 1.28 -12.53 18.89
N ASN A 92 1.75 -13.19 17.85
CA ASN A 92 3.15 -13.25 17.43
C ASN A 92 3.27 -12.75 15.98
N GLU A 93 4.37 -12.05 15.71
CA GLU A 93 4.70 -11.57 14.37
C GLU A 93 4.91 -12.76 13.43
N GLN A 94 4.17 -12.81 12.32
CA GLN A 94 4.37 -13.82 11.28
C GLN A 94 5.39 -13.30 10.26
N SER A 95 6.38 -14.13 9.92
CA SER A 95 7.37 -13.78 8.90
C SER A 95 6.75 -13.77 7.50
N VAL A 96 7.02 -12.72 6.73
CA VAL A 96 6.59 -12.63 5.33
C VAL A 96 7.60 -13.33 4.44
N ASN A 97 7.14 -14.38 3.78
CA ASN A 97 7.88 -15.17 2.81
C ASN A 97 6.97 -15.48 1.61
N LYS A 98 7.51 -16.19 0.62
CA LYS A 98 6.78 -16.46 -0.62
C LYS A 98 5.49 -17.27 -0.44
N SER A 99 5.43 -18.17 0.54
CA SER A 99 4.22 -18.97 0.80
C SER A 99 3.16 -18.14 1.51
N THR A 100 3.53 -17.48 2.60
CA THR A 100 2.61 -16.63 3.39
C THR A 100 2.08 -15.45 2.58
N TYR A 101 2.90 -14.85 1.73
CA TYR A 101 2.46 -13.80 0.81
C TYR A 101 1.46 -14.33 -0.22
N ARG A 102 1.73 -15.50 -0.83
CA ARG A 102 0.79 -16.15 -1.76
C ARG A 102 -0.54 -16.46 -1.07
N GLU A 103 -0.51 -17.07 0.11
CA GLU A 103 -1.71 -17.38 0.89
C GLU A 103 -2.51 -16.11 1.18
N MET A 104 -1.85 -15.01 1.56
CA MET A 104 -2.51 -13.73 1.77
C MET A 104 -3.22 -13.24 0.49
N LEU A 105 -2.55 -13.31 -0.67
CA LEU A 105 -3.15 -12.93 -1.94
C LEU A 105 -4.36 -13.81 -2.31
N VAL A 106 -4.23 -15.13 -2.17
CA VAL A 106 -5.25 -16.09 -2.60
C VAL A 106 -6.43 -16.15 -1.65
N GLU A 107 -6.19 -16.17 -0.34
CA GLU A 107 -7.23 -16.40 0.66
C GLU A 107 -7.86 -15.11 1.18
N ARG A 108 -7.18 -13.97 1.04
CA ARG A 108 -7.66 -12.68 1.56
C ARG A 108 -7.87 -11.64 0.47
N VAL A 109 -6.85 -11.34 -0.32
CA VAL A 109 -6.92 -10.26 -1.30
C VAL A 109 -7.91 -10.58 -2.42
N LEU A 110 -7.78 -11.74 -3.08
CA LEU A 110 -8.65 -12.12 -4.19
C LEU A 110 -10.15 -12.16 -3.79
N PRO A 111 -10.55 -12.79 -2.66
CA PRO A 111 -11.93 -12.71 -2.19
C PRO A 111 -12.39 -11.27 -1.94
N ALA A 112 -11.56 -10.41 -1.34
CA ALA A 112 -11.91 -9.01 -1.10
C ALA A 112 -12.07 -8.22 -2.40
N ILE A 113 -11.23 -8.47 -3.40
CA ILE A 113 -11.38 -7.91 -4.75
C ILE A 113 -12.73 -8.34 -5.32
N ARG A 114 -13.04 -9.64 -5.30
CA ARG A 114 -14.31 -10.17 -5.81
C ARG A 114 -15.52 -9.50 -5.17
N THR A 115 -15.48 -9.24 -3.87
CA THR A 115 -16.59 -8.64 -3.12
C THR A 115 -16.71 -7.13 -3.34
N LYS A 116 -15.60 -6.39 -3.36
CA LYS A 116 -15.62 -4.92 -3.30
C LYS A 116 -15.34 -4.22 -4.63
N TRP A 117 -14.63 -4.86 -5.55
CA TRP A 117 -14.22 -4.21 -6.79
C TRP A 117 -15.42 -4.02 -7.73
N PRO A 118 -15.68 -2.78 -8.21
CA PRO A 118 -16.72 -2.53 -9.19
C PRO A 118 -16.51 -3.35 -10.46
N GLY A 119 -17.46 -4.22 -10.79
CA GLY A 119 -17.37 -5.08 -11.96
C GLY A 119 -16.35 -6.20 -11.85
N ALA A 120 -16.05 -6.72 -10.64
CA ALA A 120 -15.05 -7.77 -10.43
C ALA A 120 -15.20 -8.99 -11.34
N THR A 121 -16.43 -9.40 -11.63
CA THR A 121 -16.76 -10.56 -12.48
C THR A 121 -17.25 -10.16 -13.87
N SER A 122 -16.96 -8.95 -14.32
CA SER A 122 -17.36 -8.47 -15.65
C SER A 122 -16.52 -9.07 -16.79
N GLY A 123 -15.39 -9.72 -16.45
CA GLY A 123 -14.36 -10.15 -17.41
C GLY A 123 -13.35 -9.06 -17.75
N GLU A 124 -13.58 -7.81 -17.33
CA GLU A 124 -12.61 -6.73 -17.48
C GLU A 124 -11.35 -7.00 -16.66
N ARG A 125 -10.21 -6.65 -17.25
CA ARG A 125 -8.89 -6.87 -16.66
C ARG A 125 -8.70 -6.01 -15.40
N ILE A 126 -8.17 -6.63 -14.35
CA ILE A 126 -7.78 -6.00 -13.08
C ILE A 126 -6.29 -6.20 -12.90
N VAL A 127 -5.52 -5.11 -12.87
CA VAL A 127 -4.09 -5.16 -12.62
C VAL A 127 -3.85 -5.07 -11.12
N ILE A 128 -3.18 -6.07 -10.56
CA ILE A 128 -2.72 -6.07 -9.17
C ILE A 128 -1.22 -5.72 -9.20
N GLN A 129 -0.90 -4.47 -8.87
CA GLN A 129 0.46 -3.96 -8.85
C GLN A 129 1.14 -4.27 -7.51
N GLN A 130 2.33 -4.87 -7.57
CA GLN A 130 3.22 -5.13 -6.43
C GLN A 130 4.66 -4.68 -6.73
N ASP A 131 5.51 -4.59 -5.71
CA ASP A 131 6.94 -4.33 -5.87
C ASP A 131 7.76 -5.61 -6.20
N ASN A 132 9.09 -5.49 -6.27
CA ASN A 132 9.99 -6.60 -6.60
C ASN A 132 10.63 -7.27 -5.37
N ALA A 133 10.01 -7.18 -4.18
CA ALA A 133 10.56 -7.76 -2.97
C ALA A 133 10.73 -9.29 -3.11
N PRO A 134 11.79 -9.89 -2.52
CA PRO A 134 12.04 -11.33 -2.62
C PRO A 134 10.87 -12.26 -2.22
N PRO A 135 10.01 -11.91 -1.23
CA PRO A 135 8.81 -12.67 -0.92
C PRO A 135 7.72 -12.65 -2.00
N HIS A 136 7.76 -11.72 -2.96
CA HIS A 136 6.69 -11.60 -3.95
C HIS A 136 6.69 -12.76 -4.96
N ILE A 137 5.49 -13.16 -5.36
CA ILE A 137 5.29 -14.24 -6.33
C ILE A 137 5.38 -13.74 -7.76
N SER A 138 5.79 -14.64 -8.66
CA SER A 138 5.80 -14.35 -10.10
C SER A 138 4.38 -14.08 -10.61
N SER A 139 4.26 -13.30 -11.68
CA SER A 139 2.99 -13.13 -12.41
C SER A 139 2.42 -14.44 -12.92
N ASP A 140 3.27 -15.44 -13.17
CA ASP A 140 2.88 -16.77 -13.69
C ASP A 140 2.62 -17.81 -12.60
N ASP A 141 2.58 -17.41 -11.32
CA ASP A 141 2.35 -18.31 -10.19
C ASP A 141 1.08 -19.17 -10.40
N ALA A 142 1.27 -20.49 -10.44
CA ALA A 142 0.21 -21.42 -10.82
C ALA A 142 -0.96 -21.43 -9.83
N ALA A 143 -0.68 -21.31 -8.53
CA ALA A 143 -1.70 -21.31 -7.50
C ALA A 143 -2.54 -20.03 -7.55
N LEU A 144 -1.91 -18.87 -7.78
CA LEU A 144 -2.64 -17.64 -8.00
C LEU A 144 -3.51 -17.73 -9.26
N ARG A 145 -2.98 -18.19 -10.40
CA ARG A 145 -3.76 -18.30 -11.65
C ARG A 145 -4.98 -19.22 -11.48
N ALA A 146 -4.81 -20.34 -10.78
CA ALA A 146 -5.92 -21.24 -10.45
C ALA A 146 -6.98 -20.54 -9.58
N ALA A 147 -6.57 -19.81 -8.55
CA ALA A 147 -7.46 -19.05 -7.69
C ALA A 147 -8.19 -17.91 -8.43
N VAL A 148 -7.48 -17.17 -9.29
CA VAL A 148 -8.04 -16.13 -10.16
C VAL A 148 -9.13 -16.73 -11.06
N THR A 149 -8.84 -17.86 -11.71
CA THR A 149 -9.80 -18.58 -12.55
C THR A 149 -11.03 -19.02 -11.77
N ALA A 150 -10.84 -19.62 -10.59
CA ALA A 150 -11.93 -20.06 -9.73
C ALA A 150 -12.78 -18.90 -9.17
N SER A 151 -12.15 -17.74 -8.96
CA SER A 151 -12.83 -16.54 -8.45
C SER A 151 -13.73 -15.86 -9.48
N GLY A 152 -13.48 -16.07 -10.78
CA GLY A 152 -14.11 -15.33 -11.88
C GLY A 152 -13.64 -13.88 -12.04
N CYS A 153 -12.66 -13.44 -11.23
CA CYS A 153 -12.01 -12.15 -11.38
C CYS A 153 -10.90 -12.26 -12.43
N ASN A 154 -10.81 -11.33 -13.37
CA ASN A 154 -9.73 -11.30 -14.36
C ASN A 154 -8.51 -10.52 -13.83
N GLY A 155 -7.88 -11.07 -12.79
CA GLY A 155 -6.77 -10.43 -12.05
C GLY A 155 -5.39 -10.83 -12.56
N ASP A 156 -4.58 -9.85 -12.96
CA ASP A 156 -3.20 -10.02 -13.40
C ASP A 156 -2.22 -9.34 -12.45
N LEU A 157 -1.23 -10.08 -11.95
CA LEU A 157 -0.12 -9.47 -11.22
C LEU A 157 0.83 -8.71 -12.14
N ARG A 158 1.25 -7.53 -11.70
CA ARG A 158 2.24 -6.70 -12.40
C ARG A 158 3.26 -6.12 -11.42
N PHE A 159 4.51 -6.24 -11.79
CA PHE A 159 5.60 -5.60 -11.07
C PHE A 159 5.72 -4.12 -11.46
N GLN A 160 5.94 -3.27 -10.47
CA GLN A 160 6.40 -1.91 -10.70
C GLN A 160 7.91 -1.89 -11.05
N PRO A 161 8.43 -0.79 -11.61
CA PRO A 161 9.86 -0.64 -11.85
C PRO A 161 10.68 -0.80 -10.56
N PRO A 162 11.88 -1.40 -10.60
CA PRO A 162 12.75 -1.53 -9.43
C PRO A 162 13.05 -0.19 -8.76
N ASN A 163 13.22 -0.19 -7.44
CA ASN A 163 13.60 0.99 -6.64
C ASN A 163 12.71 2.24 -6.85
N SER A 164 11.42 2.03 -7.12
CA SER A 164 10.48 3.11 -7.45
C SER A 164 9.31 3.20 -6.46
N PRO A 165 9.56 3.47 -5.16
CA PRO A 165 8.49 3.61 -4.16
C PRO A 165 7.56 4.79 -4.48
N ASP A 166 8.03 5.78 -5.23
CA ASP A 166 7.25 6.90 -5.77
C ASP A 166 6.22 6.48 -6.83
N LEU A 167 6.29 5.23 -7.32
CA LEU A 167 5.37 4.63 -8.28
C LEU A 167 4.40 3.62 -7.64
N ASN A 168 4.38 3.52 -6.29
CA ASN A 168 3.33 2.85 -5.53
C ASN A 168 2.54 3.86 -4.68
N VAL A 169 1.22 3.90 -4.83
CA VAL A 169 0.40 4.84 -4.04
C VAL A 169 0.46 4.56 -2.53
N LEU A 170 0.68 3.29 -2.16
CA LEU A 170 0.76 2.85 -0.77
C LEU A 170 1.96 3.49 -0.06
N ASP A 171 3.16 3.30 -0.60
CA ASP A 171 4.39 3.95 -0.14
C ASP A 171 4.37 5.48 -0.27
N LEU A 172 3.93 5.97 -1.43
CA LEU A 172 3.98 7.39 -1.77
C LEU A 172 3.17 8.24 -0.78
N ALA A 173 2.03 7.73 -0.29
CA ALA A 173 1.12 8.54 0.53
C ALA A 173 0.29 7.76 1.55
N ILE A 174 -0.34 6.65 1.16
CA ILE A 174 -1.41 6.05 1.97
C ILE A 174 -0.90 5.51 3.29
N PHE A 175 0.21 4.79 3.27
CA PHE A 175 0.80 4.29 4.50
C PHE A 175 1.22 5.37 5.48
N ASN A 176 1.73 6.50 4.97
CA ASN A 176 2.07 7.64 5.82
C ASN A 176 0.81 8.26 6.44
N ALA A 177 -0.31 8.30 5.69
CA ALA A 177 -1.59 8.76 6.21
C ALA A 177 -2.16 7.83 7.29
N ILE A 178 -2.11 6.50 7.08
CA ILE A 178 -2.53 5.50 8.08
C ILE A 178 -1.66 5.64 9.33
N GLN A 179 -0.34 5.69 9.16
CA GLN A 179 0.61 5.77 10.28
C GLN A 179 0.44 7.05 11.09
N ALA A 180 0.24 8.20 10.45
CA ALA A 180 -0.01 9.46 11.14
C ALA A 180 -1.26 9.40 12.02
N ARG A 181 -2.32 8.76 11.56
CA ARG A 181 -3.56 8.55 12.32
C ARG A 181 -3.40 7.52 13.43
N GLN A 182 -2.84 6.37 13.11
CA GLN A 182 -2.61 5.29 14.09
C GLN A 182 -1.79 5.77 15.29
N GLN A 183 -0.84 6.70 15.09
CA GLN A 183 -0.02 7.26 16.16
C GLN A 183 -0.75 8.24 17.09
N LEU A 184 -1.97 8.67 16.76
CA LEU A 184 -2.84 9.42 17.66
C LEU A 184 -3.36 8.54 18.81
N ASP A 185 -3.36 7.23 18.59
CA ASP A 185 -3.82 6.25 19.57
C ASP A 185 -2.65 5.50 20.22
N THR A 186 -2.91 4.97 21.41
CA THR A 186 -1.97 4.13 22.13
C THR A 186 -2.34 2.66 21.99
N ALA A 187 -1.33 1.79 21.90
CA ALA A 187 -1.49 0.35 21.96
C ALA A 187 -0.51 -0.22 22.99
N SER A 188 -0.98 -1.21 23.75
CA SER A 188 -0.21 -1.98 24.73
C SER A 188 0.01 -3.44 24.29
N THR A 189 -0.71 -3.87 23.26
CA THR A 189 -0.61 -5.22 22.66
C THR A 189 -0.51 -5.14 21.13
N LEU A 190 -0.08 -6.23 20.48
CA LEU A 190 -0.07 -6.30 19.02
C LEU A 190 -1.50 -6.30 18.45
N ASP A 191 -2.47 -6.90 19.14
CA ASP A 191 -3.88 -6.87 18.71
C ASP A 191 -4.45 -5.45 18.74
N GLU A 192 -4.16 -4.67 19.80
CA GLU A 192 -4.52 -3.25 19.87
C GLU A 192 -3.82 -2.43 18.78
N LEU A 193 -2.56 -2.72 18.48
CA LEU A 193 -1.83 -2.07 17.39
C LEU A 193 -2.51 -2.34 16.05
N VAL A 194 -2.85 -3.60 15.75
CA VAL A 194 -3.56 -3.97 14.52
C VAL A 194 -4.93 -3.30 14.47
N ALA A 195 -5.69 -3.29 15.56
CA ALA A 195 -6.98 -2.61 15.63
C ALA A 195 -6.85 -1.11 15.35
N ASN A 196 -5.81 -0.44 15.87
CA ASN A 196 -5.53 0.96 15.61
C ASN A 196 -5.16 1.21 14.13
N VAL A 197 -4.36 0.33 13.52
CA VAL A 197 -4.03 0.41 12.08
C VAL A 197 -5.29 0.21 11.22
N MET A 198 -6.12 -0.77 11.55
CA MET A 198 -7.37 -1.06 10.84
C MET A 198 -8.34 0.12 10.94
N ARG A 199 -8.54 0.68 12.14
CA ARG A 199 -9.38 1.87 12.34
C ARG A 199 -8.85 3.07 11.56
N ALA A 200 -7.53 3.32 11.62
CA ALA A 200 -6.90 4.39 10.87
C ALA A 200 -7.13 4.25 9.35
N TYR A 201 -7.08 3.02 8.83
CA TYR A 201 -7.38 2.70 7.43
C TYR A 201 -8.86 2.89 7.08
N GLU A 202 -9.78 2.40 7.91
CA GLU A 202 -11.21 2.52 7.66
C GLU A 202 -11.69 3.98 7.71
N GLU A 203 -11.10 4.79 8.58
CA GLU A 203 -11.41 6.21 8.68
C GLU A 203 -10.77 7.05 7.55
N LEU A 204 -9.90 6.49 6.71
CA LEU A 204 -9.31 7.23 5.59
C LEU A 204 -10.42 7.66 4.61
N PRO A 205 -10.55 8.97 4.33
CA PRO A 205 -11.53 9.46 3.37
C PRO A 205 -11.17 9.03 1.95
N ALA A 206 -12.18 8.70 1.14
CA ALA A 206 -12.00 8.43 -0.27
C ALA A 206 -11.31 9.59 -1.02
N SER A 207 -11.58 10.84 -0.63
CA SER A 207 -10.89 12.02 -1.18
C SER A 207 -9.37 11.98 -0.97
N THR A 208 -8.91 11.44 0.17
CA THR A 208 -7.47 11.26 0.45
C THR A 208 -6.85 10.22 -0.48
N LEU A 209 -7.54 9.09 -0.71
CA LEU A 209 -7.12 8.07 -1.67
C LEU A 209 -7.07 8.62 -3.10
N ASN A 210 -8.11 9.33 -3.54
CA ASN A 210 -8.13 9.93 -4.87
C ASN A 210 -7.03 11.00 -5.04
N ALA A 211 -6.78 11.82 -4.01
CA ALA A 211 -5.69 12.78 -4.01
C ALA A 211 -4.32 12.10 -4.09
N ALA A 212 -4.13 10.97 -3.41
CA ALA A 212 -2.90 10.17 -3.50
C ALA A 212 -2.69 9.57 -4.89
N ILE A 213 -3.74 9.04 -5.53
CA ILE A 213 -3.69 8.52 -6.91
C ILE A 213 -3.33 9.65 -7.90
N LEU A 214 -3.85 10.86 -7.73
CA LEU A 214 -3.44 12.00 -8.54
C LEU A 214 -1.99 12.42 -8.27
N THR A 215 -1.50 12.28 -7.04
CA THR A 215 -0.07 12.46 -6.74
C THR A 215 0.77 11.42 -7.48
N LEU A 216 0.34 10.15 -7.47
CA LEU A 216 1.02 9.08 -8.21
C LEU A 216 1.09 9.38 -9.71
N GLN A 217 0.00 9.88 -10.31
CA GLN A 217 0.02 10.30 -11.72
C GLN A 217 0.99 11.47 -11.97
N CYS A 218 1.11 12.41 -11.03
CA CYS A 218 2.13 13.45 -11.11
C CYS A 218 3.55 12.89 -11.00
N SER A 219 3.80 11.90 -10.12
CA SER A 219 5.10 11.23 -10.01
C SER A 219 5.43 10.50 -11.30
N MET A 220 4.49 9.73 -11.87
CA MET A 220 4.66 9.07 -13.17
C MET A 220 4.99 10.06 -14.28
N TYR A 221 4.27 11.18 -14.36
CA TYR A 221 4.55 12.23 -15.33
C TYR A 221 5.98 12.78 -15.18
N SER A 222 6.39 13.06 -13.93
CA SER A 222 7.69 13.65 -13.63
C SER A 222 8.83 12.66 -13.90
N CYS A 223 8.64 11.39 -13.57
CA CYS A 223 9.56 10.30 -13.90
C CYS A 223 9.79 10.21 -15.41
N VAL A 224 8.73 10.21 -16.22
CA VAL A 224 8.86 10.18 -17.68
C VAL A 224 9.53 11.46 -18.20
N ALA A 225 9.15 12.63 -17.67
CA ALA A 225 9.78 13.90 -18.06
C ALA A 225 11.27 13.96 -17.71
N ALA A 226 11.69 13.26 -16.65
CA ALA A 226 13.09 13.10 -16.24
C ALA A 226 13.80 11.90 -16.91
N GLY A 227 13.21 11.31 -17.97
CA GLY A 227 13.82 10.20 -18.71
C GLY A 227 13.92 8.89 -17.91
N GLY A 228 13.05 8.69 -16.92
CA GLY A 228 13.03 7.52 -16.05
C GLY A 228 13.75 7.69 -14.71
N ASN A 229 14.33 8.87 -14.44
CA ASN A 229 14.94 9.17 -13.15
C ASN A 229 13.89 9.49 -12.07
N ASN A 230 14.26 9.33 -10.79
CA ASN A 230 13.44 9.65 -9.63
C ASN A 230 13.85 10.97 -8.93
N ASP A 231 14.87 11.66 -9.44
CA ASP A 231 15.30 12.98 -8.96
C ASP A 231 14.37 14.10 -9.46
N PHE A 232 13.14 14.11 -8.97
CA PHE A 232 12.18 15.16 -9.24
C PHE A 232 11.45 15.58 -7.97
N LYS A 233 11.06 16.85 -7.91
CA LYS A 233 10.25 17.36 -6.81
C LYS A 233 8.79 16.95 -7.00
N PRO A 234 8.12 16.39 -5.97
CA PRO A 234 6.71 16.11 -6.04
C PRO A 234 5.89 17.35 -6.42
N ARG A 235 5.04 17.22 -7.45
CA ARG A 235 4.19 18.31 -7.91
C ARG A 235 3.05 18.56 -6.93
N HIS A 236 3.04 19.73 -6.30
CA HIS A 236 1.91 20.22 -5.51
C HIS A 236 0.87 20.90 -6.41
N MET A 237 -0.42 20.59 -6.22
CA MET A 237 -1.51 21.13 -7.05
C MET A 237 -2.75 21.52 -6.24
N ALA A 238 -2.60 21.80 -4.94
CA ALA A 238 -3.70 22.20 -4.04
C ALA A 238 -4.98 21.34 -4.19
N LYS A 239 -4.82 20.01 -4.28
CA LYS A 239 -5.90 19.05 -4.63
C LYS A 239 -7.16 19.25 -3.80
N ALA A 240 -7.02 19.45 -2.49
CA ALA A 240 -8.16 19.69 -1.59
C ALA A 240 -8.94 20.98 -1.93
N LYS A 241 -8.26 22.04 -2.40
CA LYS A 241 -8.93 23.25 -2.87
C LYS A 241 -9.69 22.97 -4.17
N MET A 242 -9.02 22.36 -5.15
CA MET A 242 -9.64 22.02 -6.43
C MET A 242 -10.84 21.09 -6.27
N GLU A 243 -10.80 20.15 -5.32
CA GLU A 243 -11.92 19.26 -5.01
C GLU A 243 -13.13 20.02 -4.48
N ARG A 244 -12.92 20.94 -3.51
CA ARG A 244 -13.98 21.81 -2.99
C ARG A 244 -14.60 22.70 -4.05
N GLU A 245 -13.80 23.13 -5.04
CA GLU A 245 -14.26 23.97 -6.16
C GLU A 245 -14.87 23.15 -7.31
N GLY A 246 -14.90 21.81 -7.22
CA GLY A 246 -15.39 20.93 -8.29
C GLY A 246 -14.48 20.89 -9.53
N GLN A 247 -13.24 21.36 -9.40
CA GLN A 247 -12.26 21.50 -10.49
C GLN A 247 -11.15 20.44 -10.45
N LEU A 248 -11.18 19.51 -9.48
CA LEU A 248 -10.16 18.48 -9.38
C LEU A 248 -10.20 17.58 -10.64
N PRO A 249 -9.10 17.49 -11.41
CA PRO A 249 -9.11 16.74 -12.65
C PRO A 249 -9.24 15.24 -12.36
N ARG A 250 -10.01 14.54 -13.20
CA ARG A 250 -10.07 13.08 -13.13
C ARG A 250 -8.73 12.44 -13.52
N ARG A 251 -7.91 13.06 -14.35
CA ARG A 251 -6.59 12.54 -14.70
C ARG A 251 -5.61 13.67 -14.92
N ILE A 252 -4.36 13.47 -14.53
CA ILE A 252 -3.29 14.39 -14.87
C ILE A 252 -3.02 14.28 -16.36
N GLN A 253 -3.09 15.41 -17.07
CA GLN A 253 -2.76 15.46 -18.48
C GLN A 253 -1.23 15.53 -18.66
N CYS A 254 -0.70 14.64 -19.50
CA CYS A 254 0.69 14.69 -19.93
C CYS A 254 0.88 15.77 -21.00
N SER A 255 2.03 16.43 -21.00
CA SER A 255 2.42 17.32 -22.08
C SER A 255 2.53 16.55 -23.42
N PRO A 256 2.35 17.21 -24.58
CA PRO A 256 2.56 16.59 -25.88
C PRO A 256 3.95 15.96 -26.04
N ALA A 257 4.99 16.58 -25.47
CA ALA A 257 6.36 16.07 -25.49
C ALA A 257 6.48 14.73 -24.74
N THR A 258 5.97 14.66 -23.51
CA THR A 258 5.93 13.43 -22.70
C THR A 258 5.12 12.34 -23.38
N ALA A 259 3.96 12.70 -23.97
CA ALA A 259 3.13 11.75 -24.70
C ALA A 259 3.83 11.16 -25.93
N SER A 260 4.57 11.97 -26.68
CA SER A 260 5.36 11.53 -27.84
C SER A 260 6.51 10.61 -27.43
N PHE A 261 7.21 10.93 -26.33
CA PHE A 261 8.27 10.07 -25.79
C PHE A 261 7.76 8.65 -25.48
N VAL A 262 6.63 8.54 -24.77
CA VAL A 262 6.02 7.24 -24.44
C VAL A 262 5.60 6.48 -25.69
N ARG A 263 5.00 7.16 -26.69
CA ARG A 263 4.61 6.51 -27.95
C ARG A 263 5.82 5.99 -28.73
N ASN A 264 6.92 6.71 -28.73
CA ASN A 264 8.14 6.28 -29.41
C ASN A 264 8.76 5.08 -28.70
N GLN A 265 8.86 5.08 -27.37
CA GLN A 265 9.33 3.90 -26.64
C GLN A 265 8.43 2.67 -26.84
N ALA A 266 7.11 2.84 -26.90
CA ALA A 266 6.18 1.74 -27.17
C ALA A 266 6.32 1.18 -28.59
N ARG A 267 6.77 1.99 -29.56
CA ARG A 267 7.01 1.56 -30.96
C ARG A 267 8.36 0.88 -31.15
N PHE A 268 9.37 1.23 -30.35
CA PHE A 268 10.73 0.69 -30.46
C PHE A 268 11.08 -0.34 -29.36
N GLY A 269 10.16 -0.63 -28.43
CA GLY A 269 10.37 -1.44 -27.22
C GLY A 269 10.44 -2.96 -27.41
N GLY A 270 10.90 -3.45 -28.56
CA GLY A 270 11.37 -4.84 -28.70
C GLY A 270 12.85 -4.89 -28.33
N SER A 271 13.17 -5.40 -27.14
CA SER A 271 14.52 -5.69 -26.66
C SER A 271 15.55 -4.55 -26.73
N HIS A 272 15.66 -3.76 -25.65
CA HIS A 272 16.95 -3.18 -25.29
C HIS A 272 17.27 -3.54 -23.84
N HIS A 273 18.01 -4.64 -23.69
CA HIS A 273 18.91 -4.83 -22.56
C HIS A 273 19.88 -3.65 -22.56
N VAL A 274 19.73 -2.74 -21.60
CA VAL A 274 20.77 -1.75 -21.31
C VAL A 274 21.96 -2.55 -20.78
N LYS A 275 23.01 -2.69 -21.61
CA LYS A 275 24.28 -3.25 -21.15
C LYS A 275 24.79 -2.37 -20.00
N PRO A 276 25.30 -2.94 -18.90
CA PRO A 276 25.99 -2.16 -17.88
C PRO A 276 27.21 -1.53 -18.54
N ASN A 277 27.33 -0.20 -18.41
CA ASN A 277 28.54 0.52 -18.84
C ASN A 277 29.74 -0.09 -18.14
N GLU A 278 30.68 -0.56 -18.94
CA GLU A 278 32.03 -0.89 -18.52
C GLU A 278 32.71 0.35 -17.95
N SER A 279 33.41 0.09 -16.85
CA SER A 279 34.42 0.91 -16.18
C SER A 279 35.19 1.90 -17.06
N TYR A 280 35.29 3.13 -16.59
CA TYR A 280 36.57 3.86 -16.59
C TYR A 280 36.83 4.40 -15.18
N ILE A 281 38.10 4.30 -14.80
CA ILE A 281 38.75 4.64 -13.53
C ILE A 281 38.35 6.02 -13.00
#